data_AF-A0A7W0IVN7-F1
#
_entry.id   AF-A0A7W0IVN7-F1
#
_cell.length_a   1.000
_cell.length_b   1.000
_cell.length_c   1.000
_cell.angle_alpha   90.00
_cell.angle_beta   90.00
_cell.angle_gamma   90.00
#
_symmetry.space_group_name_H-M   'P 1'
#
loop_
_entity.id
_entity.type
_entity.pdbx_description
1 polymer ?
#
loop_
_entity_poly.entity_id
_entity_poly.type
_entity_poly.pdbx_seq_one_letter_code
_entity_poly.pdbx_strand_id
1 'polypeptide(L)'
;MNTIILILIIGIVAIFLIKSFNRHQSSKDNESDVYVVRMGQAVKADEAFEASSSRDLNRMLKAVSTDTNPIDRHFLLQTIVDETYKKRKDQEMRRICKEIGEKHLSEFPSIAQPLKKEFENIFPRVTTFQHLATVYSEDGNYDRAIDICKIALSYDLHDNTQSGFEGRIERIRKKKVKHQNQKD
;
A
#
# COMPACT_ATOMS: atom_id res chain seq x y z
N MET A 1 -59.56 11.11 12.52
CA MET A 1 -58.61 11.38 11.41
C MET A 1 -57.15 11.12 11.79
N ASN A 2 -56.72 11.38 13.03
CA ASN A 2 -55.30 11.28 13.42
C ASN A 2 -54.75 9.85 13.61
N THR A 3 -55.58 8.86 13.95
CA THR A 3 -55.13 7.49 14.21
C THR A 3 -54.80 6.73 12.92
N ILE A 4 -55.55 6.94 11.85
CA ILE A 4 -55.32 6.28 10.54
C ILE A 4 -54.03 6.78 9.88
N ILE A 5 -53.73 8.08 9.99
CA ILE A 5 -52.50 8.69 9.46
C ILE A 5 -51.26 8.17 10.21
N LEU A 6 -51.35 7.99 11.54
CA LEU A 6 -50.25 7.47 12.35
C LEU A 6 -49.90 6.02 12.01
N ILE A 7 -50.89 5.16 11.76
CA ILE A 7 -50.69 3.76 11.37
C ILE A 7 -50.03 3.67 9.98
N LEU A 8 -50.42 4.53 9.04
CA LEU A 8 -49.80 4.59 7.71
C LEU A 8 -48.34 5.02 7.77
N ILE A 9 -48.00 6.01 8.60
CA ILE A 9 -46.60 6.46 8.78
C ILE A 9 -45.74 5.35 9.39
N ILE A 10 -46.22 4.66 10.42
CA ILE A 10 -45.48 3.55 11.05
C ILE A 10 -45.27 2.41 10.04
N GLY A 11 -46.29 2.08 9.24
CA GLY A 11 -46.18 1.08 8.18
C GLY A 11 -45.14 1.42 7.13
N ILE A 12 -45.10 2.68 6.67
CA ILE A 12 -44.11 3.14 5.68
C ILE A 12 -42.69 3.10 6.27
N VAL A 13 -42.50 3.55 7.51
CA VAL A 13 -41.19 3.50 8.19
C VAL A 13 -40.73 2.04 8.38
N ALA A 14 -41.63 1.13 8.77
CA ALA A 14 -41.31 -0.29 8.89
C ALA A 14 -40.90 -0.91 7.55
N ILE A 15 -41.61 -0.59 6.45
CA ILE A 15 -41.26 -1.05 5.10
C ILE A 15 -39.88 -0.50 4.68
N PHE A 16 -39.59 0.77 4.95
CA PHE A 16 -38.27 1.36 4.67
C PHE A 16 -37.16 0.72 5.50
N LEU A 17 -37.40 0.42 6.77
CA LEU A 17 -36.43 -0.25 7.66
C LEU A 17 -36.17 -1.70 7.22
N ILE A 18 -37.22 -2.47 6.87
CA ILE A 18 -37.09 -3.83 6.35
C ILE A 18 -36.34 -3.84 5.02
N LYS A 19 -36.63 -2.90 4.11
CA LYS A 19 -35.94 -2.77 2.83
C LYS A 19 -34.47 -2.35 3.00
N SER A 20 -34.17 -1.51 3.99
CA SER A 20 -32.79 -1.13 4.36
C SER A 20 -32.00 -2.29 4.95
N PHE A 21 -32.65 -3.09 5.81
CA PHE A 21 -32.05 -4.28 6.44
C PHE A 21 -31.78 -5.39 5.42
N ASN A 22 -32.71 -5.70 4.52
CA ASN A 22 -32.50 -6.70 3.46
C ASN A 22 -31.45 -6.26 2.43
N ARG A 23 -31.27 -4.94 2.22
CA ARG A 23 -30.18 -4.41 1.38
C ARG A 23 -28.78 -4.68 1.97
N HIS A 24 -28.67 -4.83 3.29
CA HIS A 24 -27.41 -5.16 3.97
C HIS A 24 -27.11 -6.66 4.02
N GLN A 25 -28.11 -7.54 3.81
CA GLN A 25 -27.91 -8.99 3.76
C GLN A 25 -27.66 -9.51 2.34
N SER A 26 -28.18 -8.83 1.31
CA SER A 26 -28.12 -9.30 -0.09
C SER A 26 -26.74 -9.23 -0.76
N SER A 27 -25.67 -8.78 -0.09
CA SER A 27 -24.34 -8.65 -0.69
C SER A 27 -23.34 -9.74 -0.30
N LYS A 28 -23.75 -10.78 0.46
CA LYS A 28 -22.84 -11.82 0.96
C LYS A 28 -22.84 -13.14 0.19
N ASP A 29 -23.79 -13.38 -0.72
CA ASP A 29 -24.06 -14.75 -1.21
C ASP A 29 -23.71 -15.00 -2.69
N ASN A 30 -22.75 -14.25 -3.26
CA ASN A 30 -22.21 -14.57 -4.60
C ASN A 30 -20.73 -14.17 -4.72
N GLU A 31 -19.93 -14.49 -3.71
CA GLU A 31 -18.48 -14.40 -3.83
C GLU A 31 -18.00 -15.71 -4.46
N SER A 32 -17.87 -15.74 -5.78
CA SER A 32 -17.18 -16.84 -6.46
C SER A 32 -15.77 -16.92 -5.91
N ASP A 33 -15.37 -18.05 -5.33
CA ASP A 33 -14.02 -18.23 -4.80
C ASP A 33 -12.98 -17.98 -5.90
N VAL A 34 -12.31 -16.83 -5.85
CA VAL A 34 -11.20 -16.49 -6.74
C VAL A 34 -9.95 -17.22 -6.25
N TYR A 35 -9.22 -17.86 -7.18
CA TYR A 35 -7.95 -18.50 -6.89
C TYR A 35 -6.83 -17.81 -7.68
N VAL A 36 -5.69 -17.66 -7.04
CA VAL A 36 -4.47 -17.09 -7.62
C VAL A 36 -3.32 -18.08 -7.48
N VAL A 37 -2.38 -18.04 -8.42
CA VAL A 37 -1.18 -18.87 -8.32
C VAL A 37 -0.14 -18.14 -7.49
N ARG A 38 0.37 -18.78 -6.43
CA ARG A 38 1.47 -18.30 -5.60
C ARG A 38 2.46 -19.44 -5.39
N MET A 39 3.73 -19.21 -5.68
CA MET A 39 4.80 -20.19 -5.54
C MET A 39 4.47 -21.52 -6.23
N GLY A 40 3.80 -21.47 -7.40
CA GLY A 40 3.39 -22.63 -8.19
C GLY A 40 2.15 -23.38 -7.67
N GLN A 41 1.45 -22.85 -6.66
CA GLN A 41 0.25 -23.46 -6.09
C GLN A 41 -0.98 -22.55 -6.27
N ALA A 42 -2.13 -23.14 -6.57
CA ALA A 42 -3.40 -22.43 -6.53
C ALA A 42 -3.78 -22.18 -5.07
N VAL A 43 -3.84 -20.93 -4.66
CA VAL A 43 -4.27 -20.49 -3.33
C VAL A 43 -5.52 -19.62 -3.47
N LYS A 44 -6.42 -19.69 -2.49
CA LYS A 44 -7.60 -18.82 -2.47
C LYS A 44 -7.13 -17.37 -2.35
N ALA A 45 -7.68 -16.49 -3.18
CA ALA A 45 -7.47 -15.05 -3.08
C ALA A 45 -7.94 -14.56 -1.72
N ASP A 46 -7.08 -13.84 -1.01
CA ASP A 46 -7.40 -13.24 0.27
C ASP A 46 -7.65 -11.74 0.13
N GLU A 47 -7.99 -11.09 1.25
CA GLU A 47 -8.29 -9.67 1.26
C GLU A 47 -7.07 -8.80 0.88
N ALA A 48 -5.83 -9.25 1.10
CA ALA A 48 -4.65 -8.49 0.68
C ALA A 48 -4.52 -8.47 -0.85
N PHE A 49 -4.76 -9.60 -1.51
CA PHE A 49 -4.81 -9.69 -2.96
C PHE A 49 -5.94 -8.81 -3.54
N GLU A 50 -7.15 -8.98 -3.03
CA GLU A 50 -8.32 -8.27 -3.57
C GLU A 50 -8.23 -6.76 -3.34
N ALA A 51 -7.78 -6.34 -2.15
CA ALA A 51 -7.60 -4.94 -1.83
C ALA A 51 -6.54 -4.30 -2.73
N SER A 52 -5.37 -4.92 -2.87
CA SER A 52 -4.29 -4.39 -3.71
C SER A 52 -4.67 -4.34 -5.19
N SER A 53 -5.37 -5.34 -5.69
CA SER A 53 -5.89 -5.39 -7.07
C SER A 53 -6.92 -4.29 -7.36
N SER A 54 -7.75 -3.94 -6.36
CA SER A 54 -8.75 -2.87 -6.50
C SER A 54 -8.17 -1.45 -6.54
N ARG A 55 -6.96 -1.26 -5.99
CA ARG A 55 -6.33 0.05 -5.74
C ARG A 55 -7.18 1.04 -4.92
N ASP A 56 -8.23 0.58 -4.23
CA ASP A 56 -8.94 1.39 -3.25
C ASP A 56 -8.06 1.55 -2.00
N LEU A 57 -7.54 2.76 -1.78
CA LEU A 57 -6.64 3.06 -0.67
C LEU A 57 -7.25 2.73 0.70
N ASN A 58 -8.55 3.00 0.89
CA ASN A 58 -9.19 2.72 2.18
C ASN A 58 -9.32 1.21 2.43
N ARG A 59 -9.63 0.44 1.37
CA ARG A 59 -9.66 -1.02 1.45
C ARG A 59 -8.28 -1.59 1.73
N MET A 60 -7.25 -1.12 1.01
CA MET A 60 -5.87 -1.55 1.20
C MET A 60 -5.37 -1.25 2.62
N LEU A 61 -5.65 -0.06 3.17
CA LEU A 61 -5.23 0.29 4.54
C LEU A 61 -5.88 -0.61 5.59
N LYS A 62 -7.14 -1.02 5.40
CA LYS A 62 -7.80 -2.02 6.27
C LYS A 62 -7.16 -3.40 6.12
N ALA A 63 -6.76 -3.79 4.91
CA ALA A 63 -6.13 -5.07 4.64
C ALA A 63 -4.69 -5.20 5.20
N VAL A 64 -4.07 -4.11 5.68
CA VAL A 64 -2.72 -4.16 6.28
C VAL A 64 -2.65 -5.08 7.51
N SER A 65 -3.76 -5.30 8.21
CA SER A 65 -3.82 -6.24 9.34
C SER A 65 -4.08 -7.70 8.94
N THR A 66 -4.31 -7.99 7.66
CA THR A 66 -4.57 -9.34 7.18
C THR A 66 -3.30 -10.18 7.22
N ASP A 67 -3.40 -11.39 7.78
CA ASP A 67 -2.38 -12.42 7.63
C ASP A 67 -2.45 -12.99 6.21
N THR A 68 -1.36 -12.87 5.46
CA THR A 68 -1.32 -13.17 4.03
C THR A 68 0.06 -13.68 3.65
N ASN A 69 0.16 -14.30 2.48
CA ASN A 69 1.43 -14.80 1.97
C ASN A 69 2.39 -13.64 1.61
N PRO A 70 3.72 -13.88 1.58
CA PRO A 70 4.70 -12.82 1.35
C PRO A 70 4.56 -12.07 0.01
N ILE A 71 3.99 -12.70 -1.01
CA ILE A 71 3.82 -12.09 -2.34
C ILE A 71 2.68 -11.07 -2.31
N ASP A 72 1.53 -11.45 -1.78
CA ASP A 72 0.40 -10.51 -1.63
C ASP A 72 0.71 -9.44 -0.58
N ARG A 73 1.52 -9.78 0.45
CA ARG A 73 2.04 -8.79 1.39
C ARG A 73 2.87 -7.72 0.69
N HIS A 74 3.78 -8.12 -0.19
CA HIS A 74 4.58 -7.20 -1.00
C HIS A 74 3.70 -6.26 -1.83
N PHE A 75 2.76 -6.83 -2.60
CA PHE A 75 1.91 -6.04 -3.51
C PHE A 75 0.97 -5.10 -2.75
N LEU A 76 0.42 -5.52 -1.62
CA LEU A 76 -0.41 -4.66 -0.78
C LEU A 76 0.38 -3.44 -0.29
N LEU A 77 1.52 -3.66 0.37
CA LEU A 77 2.29 -2.56 0.95
C LEU A 77 2.86 -1.64 -0.12
N GLN A 78 3.39 -2.21 -1.21
CA GLN A 78 3.89 -1.42 -2.34
C GLN A 78 2.80 -0.56 -2.99
N THR A 79 1.60 -1.11 -3.20
CA THR A 79 0.52 -0.38 -3.86
C THR A 79 0.02 0.79 -3.00
N ILE A 80 -0.04 0.61 -1.68
CA ILE A 80 -0.34 1.72 -0.75
C ILE A 80 0.73 2.80 -0.85
N VAL A 81 2.02 2.43 -0.86
CA VAL A 81 3.12 3.40 -1.02
C VAL A 81 3.01 4.14 -2.35
N ASP A 82 2.70 3.44 -3.44
CA ASP A 82 2.54 4.07 -4.76
C ASP A 82 1.37 5.08 -4.78
N GLU A 83 0.20 4.72 -4.23
CA GLU A 83 -0.96 5.60 -4.21
C GLU A 83 -0.76 6.83 -3.30
N THR A 84 -0.12 6.63 -2.15
CA THR A 84 0.15 7.72 -1.21
C THR A 84 1.28 8.62 -1.70
N TYR A 85 2.31 8.07 -2.35
CA TYR A 85 3.41 8.84 -2.96
C TYR A 85 2.92 9.82 -4.05
N LYS A 86 1.95 9.41 -4.88
CA LYS A 86 1.33 10.30 -5.89
C LYS A 86 0.74 11.56 -5.25
N LYS A 87 0.22 11.42 -4.03
CA LYS A 87 -0.46 12.49 -3.28
C LYS A 87 0.40 13.07 -2.15
N ARG A 88 1.70 12.76 -2.07
CA ARG A 88 2.60 13.14 -0.97
C ARG A 88 2.69 14.63 -0.64
N LYS A 89 2.19 15.53 -1.46
CA LYS A 89 2.10 16.96 -1.08
C LYS A 89 1.07 17.19 0.03
N ASP A 90 0.06 16.32 0.12
CA ASP A 90 -0.84 16.23 1.26
C ASP A 90 -0.11 15.62 2.47
N GLN A 91 -0.30 16.22 3.65
CA GLN A 91 0.43 15.85 4.87
C GLN A 91 0.05 14.44 5.35
N GLU A 92 -1.23 14.07 5.25
CA GLU A 92 -1.70 12.77 5.69
C GLU A 92 -1.23 11.67 4.75
N MET A 93 -1.33 11.88 3.43
CA MET A 93 -0.80 10.93 2.44
C MET A 93 0.71 10.76 2.58
N ARG A 94 1.45 11.84 2.88
CA ARG A 94 2.88 11.75 3.19
C ARG A 94 3.16 10.93 4.44
N ARG A 95 2.37 11.11 5.50
CA ARG A 95 2.50 10.36 6.76
C ARG A 95 2.30 8.87 6.51
N ILE A 96 1.21 8.50 5.83
CA ILE A 96 0.89 7.11 5.48
C ILE A 96 1.97 6.52 4.56
N CYS A 97 2.45 7.27 3.56
CA CYS A 97 3.52 6.82 2.66
C CYS A 97 4.78 6.43 3.44
N LYS A 98 5.17 7.21 4.46
CA LYS A 98 6.31 6.88 5.32
C LYS A 98 6.04 5.67 6.19
N GLU A 99 4.90 5.64 6.87
CA GLU A 99 4.52 4.57 7.78
C GLU A 99 4.49 3.20 7.07
N ILE A 100 3.77 3.11 5.95
CA ILE A 100 3.64 1.87 5.19
C ILE A 100 4.94 1.53 4.45
N GLY A 101 5.68 2.53 3.98
CA GLY A 101 7.00 2.32 3.37
C GLY A 101 8.01 1.73 4.36
N GLU A 102 8.10 2.28 5.57
CA GLU A 102 8.97 1.76 6.63
C GLU A 102 8.53 0.35 7.07
N LYS A 103 7.23 0.09 7.14
CA LYS A 103 6.67 -1.24 7.40
C LYS A 103 7.12 -2.24 6.33
N HIS A 104 6.99 -1.89 5.05
CA HIS A 104 7.44 -2.75 3.96
C HIS A 104 8.95 -3.00 4.01
N LEU A 105 9.77 -1.98 4.30
CA LEU A 105 11.22 -2.15 4.51
C LEU A 105 11.53 -3.13 5.64
N SER A 106 10.83 -3.03 6.77
CA SER A 106 11.03 -3.89 7.94
C SER A 106 10.63 -5.35 7.67
N GLU A 107 9.62 -5.58 6.84
CA GLU A 107 9.14 -6.92 6.48
C GLU A 107 9.86 -7.49 5.24
N PHE A 108 10.55 -6.64 4.47
CA PHE A 108 11.22 -7.02 3.23
C PHE A 108 12.20 -8.20 3.37
N PRO A 109 12.99 -8.35 4.46
CA PRO A 109 13.84 -9.53 4.64
C PRO A 109 13.10 -10.86 4.52
N SER A 110 11.86 -10.94 5.02
CA SER A 110 11.01 -12.13 4.93
C SER A 110 10.32 -12.29 3.57
N ILE A 111 10.11 -11.17 2.87
CA ILE A 111 9.45 -11.10 1.56
C ILE A 111 10.41 -11.38 0.41
N ALA A 112 11.67 -10.95 0.53
CA ALA A 112 12.62 -10.87 -0.58
C ALA A 112 12.85 -12.21 -1.28
N GLN A 113 13.10 -13.29 -0.52
CA GLN A 113 13.37 -14.59 -1.12
C GLN A 113 12.12 -15.22 -1.78
N PRO A 114 10.94 -15.27 -1.13
CA PRO A 114 9.71 -15.68 -1.79
C PRO A 114 9.42 -14.88 -3.07
N LEU A 115 9.54 -13.55 -3.00
CA LEU A 115 9.28 -12.66 -4.12
C LEU A 115 10.23 -12.93 -5.28
N LYS A 116 11.53 -13.07 -5.01
CA LYS A 116 12.52 -13.37 -6.05
C LYS A 116 12.23 -14.72 -6.73
N LYS A 117 11.81 -15.74 -5.97
CA LYS A 117 11.44 -17.06 -6.51
C LYS A 117 10.19 -17.01 -7.39
N GLU A 118 9.18 -16.24 -6.99
CA GLU A 118 7.94 -16.04 -7.76
C GLU A 118 8.23 -15.48 -9.17
N PHE A 119 9.26 -14.65 -9.29
CA PHE A 119 9.64 -13.96 -10.53
C PHE A 119 10.93 -14.54 -11.15
N GLU A 120 11.05 -15.87 -11.20
CA GLU A 120 12.15 -16.58 -11.91
C GLU A 120 13.57 -16.17 -11.45
N ASN A 121 13.74 -15.96 -10.15
CA ASN A 121 14.98 -15.48 -9.52
C ASN A 121 15.39 -14.05 -9.89
N ILE A 122 14.48 -13.25 -10.44
CA ILE A 122 14.66 -11.83 -10.73
C ILE A 122 13.67 -11.05 -9.86
N PHE A 123 14.11 -9.94 -9.25
CA PHE A 123 13.16 -9.11 -8.52
C PHE A 123 12.22 -8.38 -9.49
N PRO A 124 10.90 -8.37 -9.23
CA PRO A 124 10.04 -7.39 -9.85
C PRO A 124 10.46 -5.99 -9.38
N ARG A 125 9.92 -4.95 -10.02
CA ARG A 125 10.20 -3.58 -9.59
C ARG A 125 9.65 -3.36 -8.16
N VAL A 126 10.56 -3.04 -7.23
CA VAL A 126 10.20 -2.68 -5.86
C VAL A 126 10.26 -1.15 -5.67
N THR A 127 9.18 -0.45 -5.99
CA THR A 127 9.11 1.03 -5.99
C THR A 127 9.20 1.65 -4.61
N THR A 128 8.94 0.87 -3.55
CA THR A 128 8.89 1.38 -2.18
C THR A 128 10.18 2.09 -1.76
N PHE A 129 11.35 1.49 -2.02
CA PHE A 129 12.64 2.09 -1.68
C PHE A 129 12.84 3.44 -2.37
N GLN A 130 12.46 3.54 -3.65
CA GLN A 130 12.58 4.75 -4.45
C GLN A 130 11.66 5.87 -3.91
N HIS A 131 10.38 5.54 -3.68
CA HIS A 131 9.38 6.49 -3.20
C HIS A 131 9.70 6.98 -1.78
N LEU A 132 10.04 6.06 -0.87
CA LEU A 132 10.36 6.37 0.51
C LEU A 132 11.62 7.23 0.63
N ALA A 133 12.70 6.89 -0.09
CA ALA A 133 13.92 7.72 -0.12
C ALA A 133 13.64 9.14 -0.65
N THR A 134 12.74 9.26 -1.63
CA THR A 134 12.33 10.57 -2.16
C THR A 134 11.59 11.38 -1.10
N VAL A 135 10.62 10.77 -0.40
CA VAL A 135 9.85 11.43 0.66
C VAL A 135 10.74 11.88 1.82
N TYR A 136 11.63 11.03 2.34
CA TYR A 136 12.59 11.44 3.38
C TYR A 136 13.55 12.54 2.92
N SER A 137 13.98 12.52 1.65
CA SER A 137 14.83 13.57 1.09
C SER A 137 14.07 14.90 0.95
N GLU A 138 12.79 14.87 0.57
CA GLU A 138 11.92 16.06 0.55
C GLU A 138 11.73 16.65 1.95
N ASP A 139 11.63 15.79 2.97
CA ASP A 139 11.50 16.18 4.38
C ASP A 139 12.83 16.66 5.00
N GLY A 140 13.93 16.70 4.24
CA GLY A 140 15.25 17.10 4.72
C GLY A 140 15.97 16.03 5.57
N ASN A 141 15.37 14.85 5.75
CA ASN A 141 16.00 13.72 6.42
C ASN A 141 16.87 12.94 5.42
N TYR A 142 17.97 13.58 5.04
CA TYR A 142 18.87 13.08 4.00
C TYR A 142 19.59 11.79 4.39
N ASP A 143 19.92 11.60 5.67
CA ASP A 143 20.62 10.40 6.13
C ASP A 143 19.72 9.18 6.02
N ARG A 144 18.47 9.26 6.49
CA ARG A 144 17.51 8.15 6.29
C ARG A 144 17.26 7.87 4.82
N ALA A 145 17.13 8.90 3.99
CA ALA A 145 16.94 8.74 2.55
C ALA A 145 18.11 7.99 1.88
N ILE A 146 19.36 8.28 2.29
CA ILE A 146 20.56 7.57 1.82
C ILE A 146 20.54 6.12 2.31
N ASP A 147 20.21 5.88 3.57
CA ASP A 147 20.18 4.52 4.13
C ASP A 147 19.16 3.63 3.45
N ILE A 148 17.97 4.16 3.12
CA ILE A 148 16.96 3.43 2.32
C ILE A 148 17.55 3.01 0.96
N CYS A 149 18.30 3.89 0.29
CA CYS A 149 18.95 3.56 -0.98
C CYS A 149 20.02 2.47 -0.80
N LYS A 150 20.80 2.52 0.28
CA LYS A 150 21.79 1.46 0.59
C LYS A 150 21.13 0.11 0.88
N ILE A 151 20.00 0.11 1.58
CA ILE A 151 19.23 -1.12 1.81
C ILE A 151 18.77 -1.69 0.46
N ALA A 152 18.26 -0.86 -0.45
CA ALA A 152 17.86 -1.33 -1.77
C ALA A 152 19.04 -1.97 -2.54
N LEU A 153 20.22 -1.35 -2.49
CA LEU A 153 21.44 -1.90 -3.10
C LEU A 153 21.86 -3.24 -2.47
N SER A 154 21.65 -3.44 -1.16
CA SER A 154 21.96 -4.73 -0.52
C SER A 154 21.10 -5.90 -0.99
N TYR A 155 19.98 -5.62 -1.66
CA TYR A 155 19.12 -6.60 -2.32
C TYR A 155 19.31 -6.66 -3.85
N ASP A 156 20.36 -6.02 -4.38
CA ASP A 156 20.61 -5.87 -5.83
C ASP A 156 19.45 -5.21 -6.58
N LEU A 157 18.67 -4.34 -5.91
CA LEU A 157 17.57 -3.63 -6.54
C LEU A 157 18.07 -2.43 -7.34
N HIS A 158 17.41 -2.16 -8.46
CA HIS A 158 17.67 -0.99 -9.31
C HIS A 158 16.44 -0.08 -9.37
N ASP A 159 16.63 1.25 -9.29
CA ASP A 159 15.52 2.22 -9.22
C ASP A 159 14.94 2.64 -10.59
N ASN A 160 15.38 1.97 -11.66
CA ASN A 160 15.03 2.21 -13.07
C ASN A 160 15.34 3.63 -13.58
N THR A 161 16.18 4.39 -12.88
CA THR A 161 16.82 5.59 -13.44
C THR A 161 18.14 5.24 -14.09
N GLN A 162 18.68 6.11 -14.95
CA GLN A 162 19.95 5.86 -15.65
C GLN A 162 21.13 5.52 -14.72
N SER A 163 21.10 6.00 -13.48
CA SER A 163 22.21 5.89 -12.52
C SER A 163 21.87 5.08 -11.27
N GLY A 164 20.71 4.41 -11.25
CA GLY A 164 20.29 3.58 -10.13
C GLY A 164 20.18 4.31 -8.79
N PHE A 165 20.27 3.53 -7.71
CA PHE A 165 20.29 4.05 -6.35
C PHE A 165 21.60 4.77 -6.02
N GLU A 166 22.70 4.45 -6.68
CA GLU A 166 24.00 5.11 -6.53
C GLU A 166 23.91 6.59 -6.93
N GLY A 167 23.35 6.86 -8.12
CA GLY A 167 23.12 8.23 -8.56
C GLY A 167 22.12 8.97 -7.68
N ARG A 168 21.13 8.26 -7.13
CA ARG A 168 20.19 8.84 -6.16
C ARG A 168 20.88 9.26 -4.87
N ILE A 169 21.75 8.40 -4.31
CA ILE A 169 22.57 8.72 -3.13
C ILE A 169 23.38 9.99 -3.37
N GLU A 170 24.02 10.11 -4.53
CA GLU A 170 24.82 11.29 -4.86
C GLU A 170 23.98 12.57 -4.95
N ARG A 171 22.80 12.51 -5.58
CA ARG A 171 21.87 13.65 -5.62
C ARG A 171 21.39 14.05 -4.22
N ILE A 172 21.14 13.08 -3.34
CA ILE A 172 20.73 13.34 -1.95
C ILE A 172 21.88 13.99 -1.15
N ARG A 173 23.11 13.51 -1.30
CA ARG A 173 24.31 14.12 -0.66
C ARG A 173 24.50 15.57 -1.08
N LYS A 174 24.38 15.88 -2.38
CA LYS A 174 24.47 17.26 -2.89
C LYS A 174 23.38 18.15 -2.29
N LYS A 175 22.14 17.65 -2.17
CA LYS A 175 21.05 18.36 -1.51
C LYS A 175 21.35 18.62 -0.03
N LYS A 176 21.90 17.63 0.70
CA LYS A 176 22.29 17.77 2.10
C LYS A 176 23.28 18.91 2.32
N VAL A 177 24.37 18.94 1.53
CA VAL A 177 25.39 19.99 1.61
C VAL A 177 24.79 21.37 1.30
N LYS A 178 24.00 21.48 0.23
CA LYS A 178 23.35 22.75 -0.13
C LYS A 178 22.42 23.26 0.99
N HIS A 179 21.68 22.36 1.63
CA HIS A 179 20.76 22.70 2.72
C HIS A 179 21.49 23.13 4.00
N GLN A 180 22.67 22.55 4.27
CA GLN A 180 23.52 22.95 5.40
C GLN A 180 24.07 24.36 5.17
N ASN A 181 24.64 24.63 3.98
CA ASN A 181 25.20 25.93 3.62
C ASN A 181 24.16 27.08 3.55
N GLN A 182 22.86 26.78 3.56
CA GLN A 182 21.78 27.78 3.58
C GLN A 182 21.31 28.13 5.00
N LYS A 183 21.75 27.37 6.00
CA LYS A 183 21.44 27.58 7.42
C LYS A 183 22.55 28.32 8.16
N ASP A 184 23.73 28.39 7.57
CA ASP A 184 24.90 29.15 8.04
C ASP A 184 24.88 30.58 7.46
#